data_AF-A0AAW5WX35-F1
#
_entry.id   AF-A0AAW5WX35-F1
#
_cell.length_a   1.000
_cell.length_b   1.000
_cell.length_c   1.000
_cell.angle_alpha   90.00
_cell.angle_beta   90.00
_cell.angle_gamma   90.00
#
_symmetry.space_group_name_H-M   'P 1'
#
loop_
_entity.id
_entity.type
_entity.pdbx_description
1 polymer ?
#
loop_
_entity_poly.entity_id
_entity_poly.type
_entity_poly.pdbx_seq_one_letter_code
_entity_poly.pdbx_strand_id
1 'polypeptide(L)'
;MSLNEKELVNPSTAAAELKISVATLRKYSLIVEKTTGDSEYYARTSQRARLYSAKNIEDLKAFHKLAKQSGLTLSDAAQQIFAVSDKKVEDQKKADKKIEEQANALMDSKQVVKLLSALQQTIANQNQAIADLQKQVAEVQKQNAALIDSQKQLAAPQATADLPEMDDDFFDEEIDEKTPEQKRSEVAKDMSKSEDEVRGAILKKAQENAAKRAKENVHRTLADMQLPKKKHWWERFLG
;
A
#
# COMPACT_ATOMS: atom_id res chain seq x y z
N MET A 1 39.44 -24.14 25.44
CA MET A 1 38.58 -23.01 25.09
C MET A 1 37.20 -23.30 25.65
N SER A 2 36.79 -22.57 26.69
CA SER A 2 35.54 -22.82 27.41
C SER A 2 34.36 -22.45 26.51
N LEU A 3 33.45 -23.40 26.31
CA LEU A 3 32.17 -23.17 25.64
C LEU A 3 31.42 -22.11 26.44
N ASN A 4 30.94 -21.06 25.79
CA ASN A 4 29.99 -20.11 26.38
C ASN A 4 28.82 -20.92 27.00
N GLU A 5 28.81 -21.05 28.32
CA GLU A 5 27.65 -21.46 29.10
C GLU A 5 26.57 -20.43 28.80
N LYS A 6 25.73 -20.74 27.81
CA LYS A 6 24.65 -19.87 27.34
C LYS A 6 23.83 -19.47 28.57
N GLU A 7 23.89 -18.19 28.95
CA GLU A 7 23.09 -17.64 30.03
C GLU A 7 21.61 -17.89 29.73
N LEU A 8 21.08 -18.92 30.36
CA LEU A 8 19.69 -19.35 30.25
C LEU A 8 18.92 -18.58 31.31
N VAL A 9 18.10 -17.64 30.86
CA VAL A 9 17.35 -16.75 31.75
C VAL A 9 15.94 -17.27 32.00
N ASN A 10 15.41 -16.96 33.17
CA ASN A 10 14.07 -17.35 33.59
C ASN A 10 12.99 -16.58 32.81
N PRO A 11 11.73 -17.05 32.81
CA PRO A 11 10.63 -16.36 32.13
C PRO A 11 10.38 -14.93 32.65
N SER A 12 10.66 -14.68 33.93
CA SER A 12 10.46 -13.35 34.54
C SER A 12 11.44 -12.32 33.97
N THR A 13 12.72 -12.69 33.88
CA THR A 13 13.79 -11.82 33.35
C THR A 13 13.63 -11.62 31.84
N ALA A 14 13.36 -12.70 31.09
CA ALA A 14 13.07 -12.60 29.65
C ALA A 14 11.86 -11.70 29.34
N ALA A 15 10.80 -11.77 30.16
CA ALA A 15 9.62 -10.92 30.00
C ALA A 15 9.92 -9.44 30.27
N ALA A 16 10.75 -9.16 31.28
CA ALA A 16 11.19 -7.81 31.61
C ALA A 16 12.00 -7.17 30.47
N GLU A 17 12.94 -7.93 29.87
CA GLU A 17 13.73 -7.47 28.72
C GLU A 17 12.87 -7.19 27.48
N LEU A 18 11.87 -8.03 27.24
CA LEU A 18 10.92 -7.88 26.12
C LEU A 18 9.84 -6.82 26.39
N LYS A 19 9.76 -6.28 27.61
CA LYS A 19 8.71 -5.36 28.07
C LYS A 19 7.29 -5.92 27.85
N ILE A 20 7.11 -7.21 28.10
CA ILE A 20 5.81 -7.90 28.02
C ILE A 20 5.49 -8.59 29.35
N SER A 21 4.22 -8.96 29.56
CA SER A 21 3.85 -9.76 30.72
C SER A 21 4.36 -11.20 30.59
N VAL A 22 4.62 -11.86 31.72
CA VAL A 22 5.02 -13.28 31.76
C VAL A 22 3.96 -14.17 31.10
N ALA A 23 2.68 -13.81 31.22
CA ALA A 23 1.59 -14.53 30.57
C ALA A 23 1.65 -14.43 29.04
N THR A 24 1.95 -13.23 28.50
CA THR A 24 2.13 -13.03 27.06
C THR A 24 3.35 -13.80 26.55
N LEU A 25 4.46 -13.77 27.28
CA LEU A 25 5.65 -14.57 26.96
C LEU A 25 5.30 -16.07 26.89
N ARG A 26 4.59 -16.61 27.89
CA ARG A 26 4.15 -18.02 27.89
C ARG A 26 3.29 -18.35 26.66
N LYS A 27 2.38 -17.44 26.25
CA LYS A 27 1.55 -17.61 25.06
C LYS A 27 2.41 -17.67 23.80
N TYR A 28 3.37 -16.75 23.66
CA TYR A 28 4.27 -16.70 22.52
C TYR A 28 5.14 -17.95 22.42
N SER A 29 5.77 -18.35 23.52
CA SER A 29 6.60 -19.57 23.56
C SER A 29 5.80 -20.82 23.19
N LEU A 30 4.54 -20.93 23.64
CA LEU A 30 3.67 -22.04 23.28
C LEU A 30 3.28 -22.04 21.79
N ILE A 31 3.12 -20.86 21.19
CA ILE A 31 2.90 -20.74 19.75
C ILE A 31 4.15 -21.19 19.00
N VAL A 32 5.34 -20.74 19.43
CA VAL A 32 6.61 -21.14 18.82
C VAL A 32 6.76 -22.66 18.83
N GLU A 33 6.61 -23.31 19.99
CA GLU A 33 6.66 -24.78 20.13
C GLU A 33 5.67 -25.49 19.20
N LYS A 34 4.45 -24.95 19.06
CA LYS A 34 3.44 -25.51 18.13
C LYS A 34 3.81 -25.33 16.67
N THR A 35 4.41 -24.19 16.32
CA THR A 35 4.76 -23.88 14.93
C THR A 35 6.02 -24.58 14.46
N THR A 36 6.99 -24.82 15.34
CA THR A 36 8.21 -25.58 15.04
C THR A 36 7.97 -27.09 15.11
N GLY A 37 6.94 -27.53 15.83
CA GLY A 37 6.71 -28.95 16.09
C GLY A 37 7.63 -29.52 17.17
N ASP A 38 8.45 -28.67 17.80
CA ASP A 38 9.39 -29.04 18.85
C ASP A 38 8.88 -28.56 20.23
N SER A 39 8.40 -29.52 21.03
CA SER A 39 7.94 -29.27 22.40
C SER A 39 9.10 -28.95 23.36
N GLU A 40 10.34 -29.23 22.97
CA GLU A 40 11.57 -29.01 23.74
C GLU A 40 12.43 -27.87 23.17
N TYR A 41 11.85 -27.06 22.26
CA TYR A 41 12.51 -25.89 21.65
C TYR A 41 13.19 -24.95 22.67
N TYR A 42 12.56 -24.80 23.84
CA TYR A 42 13.14 -24.09 24.98
C TYR A 42 13.67 -25.10 26.00
N ALA A 43 14.89 -24.88 26.47
CA ALA A 43 15.44 -25.61 27.61
C ALA A 43 14.52 -25.45 28.83
N ARG A 44 14.45 -26.46 29.70
CA ARG A 44 13.55 -26.46 30.85
C ARG A 44 14.30 -26.73 32.14
N THR A 45 13.80 -26.15 33.24
CA THR A 45 14.22 -26.52 34.59
C THR A 45 13.68 -27.90 34.98
N SER A 46 14.16 -28.47 36.08
CA SER A 46 13.59 -29.72 36.64
C SER A 46 12.09 -29.63 36.94
N GLN A 47 11.57 -28.41 37.17
CA GLN A 47 10.14 -28.13 37.35
C GLN A 47 9.40 -27.86 36.02
N ARG A 48 10.00 -28.22 34.89
CA ARG A 48 9.50 -28.00 33.51
C ARG A 48 9.26 -26.53 33.12
N ALA A 49 9.82 -25.57 33.86
CA ALA A 49 9.72 -24.15 33.52
C ALA A 49 10.68 -23.82 32.36
N ARG A 50 10.22 -23.03 31.38
CA ARG A 50 11.01 -22.66 30.19
C ARG A 50 12.15 -21.71 30.55
N LEU A 51 13.31 -21.93 29.95
CA LEU A 51 14.50 -21.10 30.02
C LEU A 51 14.80 -20.55 28.63
N TYR A 52 15.22 -19.30 28.57
CA TYR A 52 15.45 -18.59 27.32
C TYR A 52 16.93 -18.27 27.16
N SER A 53 17.50 -18.56 26.00
CA SER A 53 18.81 -18.03 25.62
C SER A 53 18.69 -16.59 25.10
N ALA A 54 19.80 -15.87 25.00
CA ALA A 54 19.83 -14.55 24.37
C ALA A 54 19.21 -14.55 22.96
N LYS A 55 19.51 -15.58 22.15
CA LYS A 55 18.92 -15.74 20.82
C LYS A 55 17.39 -15.90 20.87
N ASN A 56 16.89 -16.69 21.82
CA ASN A 56 15.44 -16.88 21.99
C ASN A 56 14.75 -15.55 22.30
N ILE A 57 15.38 -14.66 23.06
CA ILE A 57 14.85 -13.34 23.40
C ILE A 57 14.83 -12.44 22.15
N GLU A 58 15.88 -12.45 21.34
CA GLU A 58 15.93 -11.70 20.08
C GLU A 58 14.87 -12.15 19.09
N ASP A 59 14.72 -13.46 18.90
CA ASP A 59 13.71 -14.03 18.00
C ASP A 59 12.28 -13.71 18.50
N LEU A 60 12.04 -13.82 19.81
CA LEU A 60 10.77 -13.45 20.43
C LEU A 60 10.49 -11.94 20.32
N LYS A 61 11.52 -11.09 20.31
CA LYS A 61 11.39 -9.64 20.09
C LYS A 61 11.00 -9.34 18.65
N ALA A 62 11.61 -10.00 17.68
CA ALA A 62 11.23 -9.90 16.27
C ALA A 62 9.78 -10.36 16.08
N PHE A 63 9.42 -11.48 16.70
CA PHE A 63 8.07 -12.03 16.68
C PHE A 63 7.04 -11.07 17.29
N HIS A 64 7.33 -10.50 18.45
CA HIS A 64 6.43 -9.54 19.08
C HIS A 64 6.19 -8.29 18.22
N LYS A 65 7.24 -7.78 17.55
CA LYS A 65 7.12 -6.63 16.63
C LYS A 65 6.27 -6.98 15.41
N LEU A 66 6.56 -8.11 14.77
CA LEU A 66 5.86 -8.56 13.57
C LEU A 66 4.36 -8.77 13.88
N ALA A 67 4.05 -9.43 15.00
CA ALA A 67 2.67 -9.63 15.46
C ALA A 67 1.89 -8.33 15.72
N LYS A 68 2.56 -7.23 16.07
CA LYS A 68 1.91 -5.93 16.31
C LYS A 68 1.72 -5.10 15.04
N GLN A 69 2.61 -5.22 14.07
CA GLN A 69 2.67 -4.31 12.92
C GLN A 69 1.93 -4.82 11.68
N SER A 70 1.80 -6.13 11.53
CA SER A 70 1.50 -6.73 10.21
C SER A 70 0.03 -7.11 9.97
N GLY A 71 -0.87 -6.95 10.94
CA GLY A 71 -2.25 -7.46 10.82
C GLY A 71 -2.34 -8.99 10.67
N LEU A 72 -1.21 -9.70 10.71
CA LEU A 72 -1.11 -11.15 10.64
C LEU A 72 -1.54 -11.80 11.95
N THR A 73 -1.97 -13.06 11.88
CA THR A 73 -2.24 -13.82 13.09
C THR A 73 -0.93 -14.15 13.82
N LEU A 74 -1.00 -14.37 15.13
CA LEU A 74 0.18 -14.76 15.92
C LEU A 74 0.83 -16.07 15.43
N SER A 75 0.05 -16.95 14.79
CA SER A 75 0.58 -18.18 14.21
C SER A 75 1.39 -17.91 12.95
N ASP A 76 0.89 -17.05 12.05
CA ASP A 76 1.56 -16.73 10.79
C ASP A 76 2.86 -15.96 11.05
N ALA A 77 2.82 -15.03 12.00
CA ALA A 77 4.00 -14.31 12.45
C ALA A 77 5.09 -15.23 13.02
N ALA A 78 4.69 -16.30 13.73
CA ALA A 78 5.62 -17.28 14.26
C ALA A 78 6.18 -18.17 13.16
N GLN A 79 5.37 -18.56 12.17
CA GLN A 79 5.86 -19.30 11.02
C GLN A 79 6.92 -18.50 10.23
N GLN A 80 6.72 -17.20 10.02
CA GLN A 80 7.68 -16.38 9.28
C GLN A 80 9.06 -16.30 9.94
N ILE A 81 9.13 -16.40 11.28
CA ILE A 81 10.39 -16.25 12.03
C ILE A 81 10.99 -17.61 12.41
N PHE A 82 10.16 -18.60 12.74
CA PHE A 82 10.60 -19.87 13.32
C PHE A 82 10.44 -21.08 12.39
N ALA A 83 9.69 -21.01 11.28
CA ALA A 83 9.47 -22.18 10.40
C ALA A 83 10.66 -22.53 9.48
N VAL A 84 11.80 -21.84 9.59
CA VAL A 84 12.98 -22.11 8.75
C VAL A 84 13.81 -23.30 9.25
N SER A 85 13.58 -23.82 10.46
CA SER A 85 14.54 -24.74 11.09
C SER A 85 14.20 -26.23 11.01
N ASP A 86 12.97 -26.69 11.29
CA ASP A 86 12.75 -28.13 11.57
C ASP A 86 11.70 -28.85 10.72
N LYS A 87 10.92 -28.14 9.88
CA LYS A 87 10.04 -28.81 8.90
C LYS A 87 10.78 -29.48 7.75
N LYS A 88 12.12 -29.37 7.70
CA LYS A 88 12.95 -30.06 6.70
C LYS A 88 13.25 -31.51 7.06
N VAL A 89 13.29 -31.96 8.31
CA VAL A 89 13.90 -33.28 8.61
C VAL A 89 12.88 -34.43 8.68
N GLU A 90 11.67 -34.20 9.20
CA GLU A 90 10.65 -35.25 9.36
C GLU A 90 9.79 -35.44 8.10
N ASP A 91 9.50 -34.37 7.36
CA ASP A 91 8.79 -34.44 6.08
C ASP A 91 9.70 -34.93 4.93
N GLN A 92 11.04 -34.76 5.02
CA GLN A 92 11.97 -35.30 4.03
C GLN A 92 12.03 -36.84 4.07
N LYS A 93 12.04 -37.53 5.22
CA LYS A 93 12.12 -39.00 5.21
C LYS A 93 10.85 -39.70 4.69
N LYS A 94 9.67 -39.07 4.80
CA LYS A 94 8.42 -39.58 4.21
C LYS A 94 8.21 -39.10 2.78
N ALA A 95 8.72 -37.90 2.43
CA ALA A 95 8.76 -37.43 1.05
C ALA A 95 9.78 -38.21 0.22
N ASP A 96 10.98 -38.51 0.71
CA ASP A 96 12.04 -39.21 -0.01
C ASP A 96 11.64 -40.64 -0.41
N LYS A 97 10.91 -41.38 0.44
CA LYS A 97 10.35 -42.69 0.07
C LYS A 97 9.22 -42.59 -0.98
N LYS A 98 8.37 -41.56 -0.90
CA LYS A 98 7.35 -41.30 -1.92
C LYS A 98 7.93 -40.72 -3.21
N ILE A 99 9.04 -40.00 -3.13
CA ILE A 99 9.77 -39.42 -4.24
C ILE A 99 10.58 -40.50 -4.94
N GLU A 100 11.16 -41.49 -4.25
CA GLU A 100 11.79 -42.66 -4.90
C GLU A 100 10.76 -43.54 -5.63
N GLU A 101 9.58 -43.76 -5.05
CA GLU A 101 8.49 -44.49 -5.72
C GLU A 101 7.87 -43.69 -6.88
N GLN A 102 7.73 -42.36 -6.76
CA GLN A 102 7.23 -41.50 -7.84
C GLN A 102 8.30 -41.22 -8.91
N ALA A 103 9.58 -41.15 -8.58
CA ALA A 103 10.68 -40.98 -9.53
C ALA A 103 10.83 -42.23 -10.42
N ASN A 104 10.61 -43.43 -9.86
CA ASN A 104 10.54 -44.66 -10.65
C ASN A 104 9.28 -44.72 -11.54
N ALA A 105 8.20 -44.03 -11.18
CA ALA A 105 6.99 -43.90 -12.02
C ALA A 105 7.06 -42.76 -13.06
N LEU A 106 7.98 -41.79 -12.89
CA LEU A 106 8.19 -40.62 -13.75
C LEU A 106 9.09 -40.88 -14.98
N MET A 107 9.42 -42.14 -15.27
CA MET A 107 10.10 -42.53 -16.51
C MET A 107 9.18 -42.51 -17.76
N ASP A 108 8.08 -41.74 -17.75
CA ASP A 108 7.37 -41.43 -18.99
C ASP A 108 8.02 -40.20 -19.62
N SER A 109 9.00 -40.43 -20.49
CA SER A 109 9.70 -39.41 -21.31
C SER A 109 8.75 -38.37 -21.91
N LYS A 110 7.50 -38.75 -22.19
CA LYS A 110 6.45 -37.87 -22.71
C LYS A 110 5.99 -36.79 -21.73
N GLN A 111 5.97 -37.08 -20.43
CA GLN A 111 5.62 -36.12 -19.39
C GLN A 111 6.74 -35.10 -19.18
N VAL A 112 8.00 -35.53 -19.26
CA VAL A 112 9.17 -34.64 -19.20
C VAL A 112 9.20 -33.69 -20.40
N VAL A 113 8.95 -34.18 -21.61
CA VAL A 113 8.83 -33.34 -22.82
C VAL A 113 7.67 -32.34 -22.70
N LYS A 114 6.54 -32.76 -22.15
CA LYS A 114 5.40 -31.86 -21.90
C LYS A 114 5.76 -30.77 -20.89
N LEU A 115 6.45 -31.11 -19.81
CA LEU A 115 6.93 -30.15 -18.82
C LEU A 115 7.94 -29.17 -19.41
N LEU A 116 8.91 -29.66 -20.19
CA LEU A 116 9.88 -28.83 -20.90
C LEU A 116 9.21 -27.87 -21.88
N SER A 117 8.20 -28.34 -22.63
CA SER A 117 7.44 -27.49 -23.55
C SER A 117 6.63 -26.41 -22.80
N ALA A 118 6.04 -26.75 -21.66
CA ALA A 118 5.31 -25.81 -20.82
C ALA A 118 6.25 -24.76 -20.16
N LEU A 119 7.45 -25.18 -19.75
CA LEU A 119 8.47 -24.27 -19.25
C LEU A 119 8.96 -23.33 -20.37
N GLN A 120 9.19 -23.85 -21.58
CA GLN A 120 9.58 -23.03 -22.72
C GLN A 120 8.49 -22.01 -23.10
N GLN A 121 7.22 -22.41 -23.09
CA GLN A 121 6.09 -21.49 -23.30
C GLN A 121 6.01 -20.44 -22.20
N THR A 122 6.21 -20.83 -20.95
CA THR A 122 6.24 -19.89 -19.81
C THR A 122 7.37 -18.87 -19.96
N ILE A 123 8.57 -19.31 -20.34
CA ILE A 123 9.71 -18.42 -20.59
C ILE A 123 9.42 -17.46 -21.74
N ALA A 124 8.80 -17.92 -22.83
CA ALA A 124 8.41 -17.06 -23.94
C ALA A 124 7.41 -15.98 -23.50
N ASN A 125 6.40 -16.36 -22.72
CA ASN A 125 5.41 -15.42 -22.18
C ASN A 125 6.05 -14.41 -21.22
N GLN A 126 6.98 -14.86 -20.36
CA GLN A 126 7.72 -13.98 -19.45
C GLN A 126 8.59 -12.98 -20.22
N ASN A 127 9.28 -13.42 -21.28
CA ASN A 127 10.09 -12.53 -22.11
C ASN A 127 9.25 -11.48 -22.84
N GLN A 128 8.05 -11.84 -23.30
CA GLN A 128 7.11 -10.87 -23.89
C GLN A 128 6.65 -9.85 -22.86
N ALA A 129 6.25 -10.29 -21.66
CA ALA A 129 5.86 -9.39 -20.58
C ALA A 129 7.00 -8.43 -20.18
N ILE A 130 8.25 -8.93 -20.13
CA ILE A 130 9.43 -8.10 -19.89
C ILE A 130 9.61 -7.05 -20.99
N ALA A 131 9.44 -7.41 -22.26
CA ALA A 131 9.54 -6.48 -23.38
C ALA A 131 8.45 -5.38 -23.31
N ASP A 132 7.22 -5.75 -22.98
CA ASP A 132 6.11 -4.81 -22.83
C ASP A 132 6.34 -3.84 -21.66
N LEU A 133 6.83 -4.35 -20.52
CA LEU A 133 7.19 -3.53 -19.37
C LEU A 133 8.33 -2.56 -19.70
N GLN A 134 9.37 -3.02 -20.41
CA GLN A 134 10.45 -2.16 -20.86
C GLN A 134 9.95 -1.03 -21.77
N LYS A 135 9.01 -1.34 -22.68
CA LYS A 135 8.38 -0.33 -23.55
C LYS A 135 7.59 0.71 -22.74
N GLN A 136 6.79 0.27 -21.78
CA GLN A 136 6.04 1.18 -20.91
C GLN A 136 6.96 2.07 -20.08
N VAL A 137 8.05 1.51 -19.53
CA VAL A 137 9.04 2.29 -18.78
C VAL A 137 9.69 3.35 -19.67
N ALA A 138 10.06 3.01 -20.90
CA ALA A 138 10.63 3.96 -21.85
C ALA A 138 9.64 5.09 -22.20
N GLU A 139 8.36 4.76 -22.37
CA GLU A 139 7.31 5.74 -22.65
C GLU A 139 7.08 6.68 -21.46
N VAL A 140 6.98 6.14 -20.24
CA VAL A 140 6.85 6.94 -19.01
C VAL A 140 8.07 7.83 -18.80
N GLN A 141 9.29 7.33 -19.05
CA GLN A 141 10.51 8.14 -18.98
C GLN A 141 10.48 9.31 -19.98
N LYS A 142 10.01 9.07 -21.21
CA LYS A 142 9.85 10.12 -22.22
C LYS A 142 8.81 11.16 -21.82
N GLN A 143 7.67 10.72 -21.26
CA GLN A 143 6.65 11.63 -20.74
C GLN A 143 7.18 12.46 -19.57
N ASN A 144 7.87 11.83 -18.62
CA ASN A 144 8.48 12.52 -17.50
C ASN A 144 9.54 13.55 -17.95
N ALA A 145 10.37 13.20 -18.94
CA ALA A 145 11.34 14.14 -19.51
C ALA A 145 10.63 15.36 -20.14
N ALA A 146 9.58 15.12 -20.93
CA ALA A 146 8.80 16.20 -21.54
C ALA A 146 8.12 17.11 -20.50
N LEU A 147 7.60 16.52 -19.40
CA LEU A 147 7.03 17.29 -18.29
C LEU A 147 8.08 18.14 -17.59
N ILE A 148 9.27 17.59 -17.32
CA ILE A 148 10.39 18.34 -16.73
C ILE A 148 10.82 19.48 -17.65
N ASP A 149 10.90 19.25 -18.96
CA ASP A 149 11.26 20.30 -19.92
C ASP A 149 10.20 21.39 -20.00
N SER A 150 8.91 21.03 -19.96
CA SER A 150 7.82 22.01 -19.88
C SER A 150 7.87 22.82 -18.58
N GLN A 151 8.19 22.19 -17.46
CA GLN A 151 8.37 22.87 -16.17
C GLN A 151 9.55 23.84 -16.21
N LYS A 152 10.65 23.46 -16.86
CA LYS A 152 11.81 24.35 -17.04
C LYS A 152 11.49 25.55 -17.93
N GLN A 153 10.69 25.36 -18.99
CA GLN A 153 10.23 26.46 -19.84
C GLN A 153 9.30 27.42 -19.09
N LEU A 154 8.49 26.91 -18.16
CA LEU A 154 7.62 27.71 -17.30
C LEU A 154 8.39 28.40 -16.15
N ALA A 155 9.49 27.79 -15.67
CA ALA A 155 10.34 28.34 -14.60
C ALA A 155 11.45 29.26 -15.12
N ALA A 156 11.70 29.29 -16.44
CA ALA A 156 12.53 30.31 -17.04
C ALA A 156 11.82 31.67 -16.82
N PRO A 157 12.51 32.68 -16.25
CA PRO A 157 11.92 33.99 -16.10
C PRO A 157 11.59 34.51 -17.50
N GLN A 158 10.31 34.46 -17.88
CA GLN A 158 9.80 35.33 -18.92
C GLN A 158 10.22 36.73 -18.48
N ALA A 159 11.16 37.33 -19.23
CA ALA A 159 11.48 38.73 -19.10
C ALA A 159 10.14 39.46 -19.04
N THR A 160 10.00 40.33 -18.05
CA THR A 160 8.83 41.18 -17.79
C THR A 160 8.52 42.00 -19.04
N ALA A 161 7.85 41.38 -20.00
CA ALA A 161 7.21 42.02 -21.13
C ALA A 161 5.76 42.15 -20.72
N ASP A 162 5.43 43.34 -20.25
CA ASP A 162 4.11 43.93 -20.08
C ASP A 162 3.00 42.91 -19.80
N LEU A 163 2.78 42.66 -18.51
CA LEU A 163 1.47 42.24 -18.04
C LEU A 163 0.45 43.23 -18.64
N PRO A 164 -0.54 42.78 -19.43
CA PRO A 164 -1.63 43.66 -19.80
C PRO A 164 -2.24 44.19 -18.50
N GLU A 165 -2.39 45.51 -18.40
CA GLU A 165 -3.18 46.15 -17.35
C GLU A 165 -4.50 45.41 -17.28
N MET A 166 -4.79 44.85 -16.11
CA MET A 166 -6.02 44.13 -15.85
C MET A 166 -7.13 45.18 -15.95
N ASP A 167 -7.91 45.16 -17.04
CA ASP A 167 -9.10 46.00 -17.14
C ASP A 167 -9.96 45.74 -15.90
N ASP A 168 -10.26 46.79 -15.15
CA ASP A 168 -11.08 46.77 -13.93
C ASP A 168 -12.51 46.25 -14.18
N ASP A 169 -12.90 46.03 -15.45
CA ASP A 169 -14.17 45.44 -15.87
C ASP A 169 -14.29 43.93 -15.54
N PHE A 170 -13.24 43.26 -15.04
CA PHE A 170 -13.32 41.83 -14.66
C PHE A 170 -14.19 41.56 -13.41
N PHE A 171 -14.51 42.59 -12.63
CA PHE A 171 -15.40 42.47 -11.47
C PHE A 171 -16.85 42.89 -11.77
N ASP A 172 -17.12 43.38 -12.98
CA ASP A 172 -18.45 43.78 -13.46
C ASP A 172 -19.13 42.67 -14.29
N GLU A 173 -18.80 41.41 -14.03
CA GLU A 173 -19.68 40.33 -14.49
C GLU A 173 -20.93 40.33 -13.59
N GLU A 174 -21.88 41.16 -13.98
CA GLU A 174 -23.23 41.26 -13.45
C GLU A 174 -23.78 39.84 -13.34
N ILE A 175 -23.74 39.28 -12.12
CA ILE A 175 -24.39 38.01 -11.83
C ILE A 175 -25.88 38.30 -12.00
N ASP A 176 -26.40 38.02 -13.19
CA ASP A 176 -27.82 38.06 -13.49
C ASP A 176 -28.51 37.07 -12.55
N GLU A 177 -28.91 37.55 -11.38
CA GLU A 177 -29.68 36.78 -10.41
C GLU A 177 -31.04 36.51 -11.03
N LYS A 178 -31.14 35.39 -11.74
CA LYS A 178 -32.39 34.99 -12.40
C LYS A 178 -33.53 35.03 -11.40
N THR A 179 -34.60 35.71 -11.78
CA THR A 179 -35.79 35.83 -10.96
C THR A 179 -36.42 34.45 -10.71
N PRO A 180 -37.19 34.28 -9.62
CA PRO A 180 -37.85 33.00 -9.33
C PRO A 180 -38.72 32.50 -10.49
N GLU A 181 -39.30 33.40 -11.28
CA GLU A 181 -40.11 33.07 -12.45
C GLU A 181 -39.27 32.52 -13.62
N GLN A 182 -38.10 33.12 -13.88
CA GLN A 182 -37.16 32.61 -14.87
C GLN A 182 -36.68 31.21 -14.51
N LYS A 183 -36.32 30.97 -13.23
CA LYS A 183 -35.95 29.64 -12.73
C LYS A 183 -37.06 28.61 -12.92
N ARG A 184 -38.32 28.97 -12.64
CA ARG A 184 -39.48 28.09 -12.86
C ARG A 184 -39.71 27.78 -14.35
N SER A 185 -39.50 28.77 -15.22
CA SER A 185 -39.63 28.59 -16.68
C SER A 185 -38.55 27.67 -17.26
N GLU A 186 -37.33 27.70 -16.71
CA GLU A 186 -36.23 26.81 -17.11
C GLU A 186 -36.51 25.37 -16.67
N VAL A 187 -36.99 25.16 -15.44
CA VAL A 187 -37.39 23.84 -14.96
C VAL A 187 -38.53 23.26 -15.82
N ALA A 188 -39.52 24.07 -16.21
CA ALA A 188 -40.60 23.62 -17.08
C ALA A 188 -40.10 23.20 -18.48
N LYS A 189 -39.10 23.90 -19.03
CA LYS A 189 -38.46 23.55 -20.31
C LYS A 189 -37.55 22.33 -20.20
N ASP A 190 -36.89 22.14 -19.07
CA ASP A 190 -36.06 20.96 -18.83
C ASP A 190 -36.90 19.70 -18.62
N MET A 191 -38.09 19.85 -18.01
CA MET A 191 -39.08 18.75 -17.86
C MET A 191 -39.63 18.25 -19.20
N SER A 192 -39.58 19.05 -20.27
CA SER A 192 -40.04 18.63 -21.61
C SER A 192 -38.94 17.97 -22.45
N LYS A 193 -37.69 17.93 -21.97
CA LYS A 193 -36.58 17.30 -22.69
C LYS A 193 -36.60 15.80 -22.49
N SER A 194 -36.18 15.06 -23.52
CA SER A 194 -35.99 13.61 -23.43
C SER A 194 -34.80 13.27 -22.53
N GLU A 195 -34.79 12.07 -21.93
CA GLU A 195 -33.69 11.64 -21.05
C GLU A 195 -32.32 11.70 -21.75
N ASP A 196 -32.27 11.39 -23.04
CA ASP A 196 -31.03 11.40 -23.82
C ASP A 196 -30.51 12.83 -24.06
N GLU A 197 -31.41 13.81 -24.25
CA GLU A 197 -31.04 15.22 -24.35
C GLU A 197 -30.52 15.77 -23.01
N VAL A 198 -31.14 15.35 -21.90
CA VAL A 198 -30.67 15.71 -20.55
C VAL A 198 -29.29 15.13 -20.29
N ARG A 199 -29.07 13.85 -20.63
CA ARG A 199 -27.76 13.18 -20.49
C ARG A 199 -26.69 13.86 -21.35
N GLY A 200 -27.00 14.19 -22.60
CA GLY A 200 -26.09 14.93 -23.49
C GLY A 200 -25.73 16.31 -22.94
N ALA A 201 -26.70 17.05 -22.40
CA ALA A 201 -26.48 18.35 -21.79
C ALA A 201 -25.59 18.27 -20.54
N ILE A 202 -25.79 17.26 -19.69
CA ILE A 202 -24.95 17.02 -18.50
C ILE A 202 -23.51 16.71 -18.91
N LEU A 203 -23.30 15.83 -19.89
CA LEU A 203 -21.96 15.48 -20.37
C LEU A 203 -21.23 16.68 -20.98
N LYS A 204 -21.94 17.47 -21.80
CA LYS A 204 -21.39 18.70 -22.39
C LYS A 204 -21.01 19.72 -21.31
N LYS A 205 -21.87 19.91 -20.30
CA LYS A 205 -21.61 20.81 -19.17
C LYS A 205 -20.45 20.33 -18.31
N ALA A 206 -20.30 19.01 -18.13
CA ALA A 206 -19.17 18.43 -17.42
C ALA A 206 -17.85 18.64 -18.18
N GLN A 207 -17.85 18.45 -19.50
CA GLN A 207 -16.70 18.74 -20.36
C GLN A 207 -16.33 20.23 -20.38
N GLU A 208 -17.32 21.12 -20.44
CA GLU A 208 -17.10 22.56 -20.39
C GLU A 208 -16.48 22.99 -19.05
N ASN A 209 -16.98 22.44 -17.94
CA ASN A 209 -16.44 22.72 -16.61
C ASN A 209 -15.02 22.15 -16.46
N ALA A 210 -14.75 20.95 -16.98
CA ALA A 210 -13.41 20.38 -17.03
C ALA A 210 -12.44 21.22 -17.88
N ALA A 211 -12.90 21.74 -19.02
CA ALA A 211 -12.11 22.62 -19.88
C ALA A 211 -11.85 23.99 -19.24
N LYS A 212 -12.83 24.55 -18.51
CA LYS A 212 -12.65 25.78 -17.71
C LYS A 212 -11.63 25.55 -16.60
N ARG A 213 -11.75 24.45 -15.85
CA ARG A 213 -10.77 24.05 -14.83
C ARG A 213 -9.38 23.74 -15.37
N ALA A 214 -9.26 23.33 -16.63
CA ALA A 214 -7.97 23.11 -17.27
C ALA A 214 -7.31 24.41 -17.74
N LYS A 215 -8.10 25.47 -17.97
CA LYS A 215 -7.62 26.80 -18.40
C LYS A 215 -7.39 27.76 -17.23
N GLU A 216 -8.22 27.70 -16.20
CA GLU A 216 -7.99 28.40 -14.93
C GLU A 216 -6.92 27.66 -14.13
N ASN A 217 -5.87 28.40 -13.79
CA ASN A 217 -4.72 27.94 -13.01
C ASN A 217 -5.16 27.09 -11.79
N VAL A 218 -4.91 25.77 -11.83
CA VAL A 218 -5.38 24.77 -10.84
C VAL A 218 -4.65 24.87 -9.49
N HIS A 219 -3.75 25.83 -9.33
CA HIS A 219 -3.05 26.08 -8.09
C HIS A 219 -3.85 27.03 -7.21
N ARG A 220 -4.80 26.49 -6.44
CA ARG A 220 -5.31 27.19 -5.25
C ARG A 220 -4.16 27.39 -4.29
N THR A 221 -3.82 28.64 -4.00
CA THR A 221 -2.81 28.95 -3.00
C THR A 221 -3.38 28.79 -1.60
N LEU A 222 -2.51 28.65 -0.60
CA LEU A 222 -2.91 28.67 0.81
C LEU A 222 -3.65 29.98 1.20
N ALA A 223 -3.48 31.05 0.44
CA ALA A 223 -4.20 32.31 0.62
C ALA A 223 -5.67 32.20 0.13
N ASP A 224 -5.92 31.50 -0.98
CA ASP A 224 -7.27 31.35 -1.55
C ASP A 224 -8.18 30.45 -0.70
N MET A 225 -7.60 29.58 0.13
CA MET A 225 -8.33 28.74 1.08
C MET A 225 -8.57 29.42 2.43
N GLN A 226 -8.04 30.62 2.66
CA GLN A 226 -8.35 31.38 3.86
C GLN A 226 -9.71 32.06 3.68
N LEU A 227 -10.68 31.61 4.46
CA LEU A 227 -11.97 32.29 4.56
C LEU A 227 -11.72 33.73 5.02
N PRO A 228 -12.32 34.74 4.36
CA PRO A 228 -12.24 36.11 4.86
C PRO A 228 -12.77 36.14 6.29
N LYS A 229 -12.01 36.76 7.21
CA LYS A 229 -12.43 36.93 8.61
C LYS A 229 -13.72 37.74 8.62
N LYS A 230 -14.86 37.04 8.74
CA LYS A 230 -16.16 37.70 8.85
C LYS A 230 -16.18 38.49 10.15
N LYS A 231 -16.49 39.79 10.07
CA LYS A 231 -16.80 40.60 11.26
C LYS A 231 -17.89 39.91 12.05
N HIS A 232 -17.69 39.78 13.36
CA HIS A 232 -18.71 39.16 14.21
C HIS A 232 -19.94 40.05 14.22
N TRP A 233 -21.13 39.45 14.11
CA TRP A 233 -22.39 40.18 14.05
C TRP A 233 -22.63 41.08 15.29
N TRP A 234 -22.01 40.77 16.42
CA TRP A 234 -22.04 41.57 17.65
C TRP A 234 -21.21 42.86 17.60
N GLU A 235 -20.22 42.97 16.71
CA GLU A 235 -19.42 44.19 16.54
C GLU A 235 -20.26 45.37 16.02
N ARG A 236 -21.45 45.12 15.48
CA ARG A 236 -22.40 46.15 15.06
C ARG A 236 -23.04 46.90 16.23
N PHE A 237 -22.95 46.38 17.46
CA PHE A 237 -23.58 46.95 18.65
C PHE A 237 -22.59 47.59 19.62
N LEU A 238 -21.28 47.49 19.34
CA LEU A 238 -20.20 47.97 20.20
C LEU A 238 -19.41 49.14 19.57
N GLY A 239 -19.93 49.73 18.49
CA GLY A 239 -19.41 50.94 17.85
C GLY A 239 -20.28 52.15 18.10
#